data_AF-A0A431MKU2-F1
#
_entry.id   AF-A0A431MKU2-F1
#
_cell.length_a   1.000
_cell.length_b   1.000
_cell.length_c   1.000
_cell.angle_alpha   90.00
_cell.angle_beta   90.00
_cell.angle_gamma   90.00
#
_symmetry.space_group_name_H-M   'P 1'
#
loop_
_entity.id
_entity.type
_entity.pdbx_description
1 polymer ?
#
loop_
_entity_poly.entity_id
_entity_poly.type
_entity_poly.pdbx_seq_one_letter_code
_entity_poly.pdbx_strand_id
1 'polypeptide(L)'
;MTQTILKEIKEAVKYWWLLLLTGLLLTAVGIWVFASPAAAYLSLSVLFGASILTIGFFETVFAITASKSMKGWGWTLASGLLDIVIGSYLLVYPTVTMAILPFVLGFWLLFRGFSAIGFSFDLKSYGDLNWGWFLLLAIGIIIFAFMILAVPAFGVANIIAWTGLSFIFAGVFRIILAFSLKKWKSEIA
;
A
#
# COMPACT_ATOMS: atom_id res chain seq x y z
N MET A 1 -24.62 8.39 -21.61
CA MET A 1 -23.28 7.87 -21.26
C MET A 1 -22.17 8.76 -21.85
N THR A 2 -22.22 9.10 -23.14
CA THR A 2 -21.21 9.95 -23.82
C THR A 2 -21.07 11.36 -23.26
N GLN A 3 -22.17 12.01 -22.86
CA GLN A 3 -22.15 13.38 -22.31
C GLN A 3 -21.47 13.47 -20.92
N THR A 4 -21.55 12.40 -20.13
CA THR A 4 -20.91 12.33 -18.80
C THR A 4 -19.39 12.26 -18.94
N ILE A 5 -18.91 11.38 -19.83
CA ILE A 5 -17.48 11.21 -20.12
C ILE A 5 -16.86 12.50 -20.67
N LEU A 6 -17.56 13.20 -21.57
CA LEU A 6 -17.09 14.48 -22.12
C LEU A 6 -16.98 15.58 -21.05
N LYS A 7 -17.90 15.59 -20.07
CA LYS A 7 -17.86 16.53 -18.94
C LYS A 7 -16.68 16.23 -18.00
N GLU A 8 -16.45 14.95 -17.70
CA GLU A 8 -15.30 14.50 -16.90
C GLU A 8 -13.96 14.83 -17.56
N ILE A 9 -13.85 14.62 -18.88
CA ILE A 9 -12.63 14.98 -19.64
C ILE A 9 -12.39 16.49 -19.60
N LYS A 10 -13.42 17.33 -19.77
CA LYS A 10 -13.30 18.79 -19.67
C LYS A 10 -12.82 19.25 -18.29
N GLU A 11 -13.36 18.65 -17.21
CA GLU A 11 -12.92 18.91 -15.84
C GLU A 11 -11.46 18.44 -15.63
N ALA A 12 -11.10 17.22 -16.04
CA ALA A 12 -9.74 16.69 -15.92
C ALA A 12 -8.70 17.55 -16.67
N VAL A 13 -9.07 18.03 -17.86
CA VAL A 13 -8.26 18.93 -18.68
C VAL A 13 -8.08 20.31 -18.02
N LYS A 14 -9.05 20.78 -17.22
CA LYS A 14 -8.91 22.02 -16.44
C LYS A 14 -7.90 21.88 -15.31
N TYR A 15 -7.87 20.73 -14.64
CA TYR A 15 -7.00 20.44 -13.50
C TYR A 15 -5.67 19.75 -13.85
N TRP A 16 -5.27 19.72 -15.13
CA TRP A 16 -4.00 19.14 -15.60
C TRP A 16 -2.78 19.61 -14.79
N TRP A 17 -2.77 20.86 -14.32
CA TRP A 17 -1.69 21.41 -13.51
C TRP A 17 -1.57 20.75 -12.13
N LEU A 18 -2.69 20.36 -11.50
CA LEU A 18 -2.67 19.63 -10.24
C LEU A 18 -2.03 18.24 -10.40
N LEU A 19 -2.28 17.58 -11.53
CA LEU A 19 -1.61 16.31 -11.85
C LEU A 19 -0.11 16.49 -12.06
N LEU A 20 0.31 17.57 -12.72
CA LEU A 20 1.73 17.89 -12.90
C LEU A 20 2.42 18.17 -11.57
N LEU A 21 1.82 19.03 -10.74
CA LEU A 21 2.35 19.39 -9.42
C LEU A 21 2.47 18.15 -8.52
N THR A 22 1.41 17.34 -8.43
CA THR A 22 1.45 16.11 -7.63
C THR A 22 2.44 15.09 -8.18
N GLY A 23 2.58 14.99 -9.50
CA GLY A 23 3.59 14.14 -10.14
C GLY A 23 5.01 14.54 -9.77
N LEU A 24 5.33 15.85 -9.87
CA LEU A 24 6.63 16.38 -9.49
C LEU A 24 6.94 16.16 -8.00
N LEU A 25 5.96 16.40 -7.13
CA LEU A 25 6.09 16.17 -5.68
C LEU A 25 6.36 14.69 -5.38
N LEU A 26 5.62 13.77 -5.99
CA LEU A 26 5.82 12.33 -5.78
C LEU A 26 7.19 11.85 -6.28
N THR A 27 7.64 12.33 -7.44
CA THR A 27 8.99 12.03 -7.94
C THR A 27 10.06 12.56 -7.00
N ALA A 28 9.91 13.80 -6.50
CA ALA A 28 10.85 14.38 -5.54
C ALA A 28 10.90 13.60 -4.22
N VAL A 29 9.73 13.20 -3.69
CA VAL A 29 9.65 12.32 -2.51
C VAL A 29 10.32 10.98 -2.78
N GLY A 30 10.09 10.37 -3.94
CA GLY A 30 10.74 9.11 -4.32
C GLY A 30 12.26 9.22 -4.38
N ILE A 31 12.80 10.32 -4.92
CA ILE A 31 14.24 10.60 -4.91
C ILE A 31 14.74 10.81 -3.47
N TRP A 32 13.99 11.52 -2.64
CA TRP A 32 14.32 11.74 -1.23
C TRP A 32 14.38 10.43 -0.43
N VAL A 33 13.51 9.46 -0.74
CA VAL A 33 13.53 8.12 -0.12
C VAL A 33 14.88 7.42 -0.33
N PHE A 34 15.46 7.52 -1.53
CA PHE A 34 16.77 6.95 -1.81
C PHE A 34 17.92 7.80 -1.27
N ALA A 35 17.76 9.12 -1.22
CA ALA A 35 18.77 10.02 -0.66
C ALA A 35 18.90 9.87 0.86
N SER A 36 17.81 9.58 1.58
CA SER A 36 17.81 9.35 3.02
C SER A 36 16.98 8.11 3.41
N PRO A 37 17.54 6.89 3.22
CA PRO A 37 16.85 5.64 3.51
C PRO A 37 16.38 5.54 4.97
N ALA A 38 17.20 6.02 5.91
CA ALA A 38 16.89 5.99 7.34
C ALA A 38 15.69 6.88 7.70
N ALA A 39 15.66 8.12 7.18
CA ALA A 39 14.55 9.04 7.41
C ALA A 39 13.26 8.54 6.73
N ALA A 40 13.37 8.01 5.52
CA ALA A 40 12.24 7.41 4.83
C ALA A 40 11.64 6.23 5.60
N TYR A 41 12.49 5.35 6.12
CA TYR A 41 12.03 4.21 6.91
C TYR A 41 11.41 4.62 8.25
N LEU A 42 11.96 5.66 8.90
CA LEU A 42 11.37 6.24 10.10
C LEU A 42 9.98 6.83 9.80
N SER A 43 9.82 7.55 8.70
CA SER A 43 8.52 8.07 8.26
C SER A 43 7.52 6.94 8.03
N LEU A 44 7.93 5.84 7.39
CA LEU A 44 7.06 4.67 7.20
C LEU A 44 6.65 4.02 8.52
N SER A 45 7.58 3.95 9.48
CA SER A 45 7.31 3.47 10.83
C SER A 45 6.26 4.33 11.56
N VAL A 46 6.41 5.65 11.53
CA VAL A 46 5.43 6.58 12.10
C VAL A 46 4.07 6.45 11.39
N LEU A 47 4.07 6.40 10.05
CA LEU A 47 2.83 6.22 9.28
C LEU A 47 2.13 4.90 9.61
N PHE A 48 2.89 3.81 9.80
CA PHE A 48 2.34 2.53 10.20
C PHE A 48 1.69 2.59 11.58
N GLY A 49 2.39 3.13 12.59
CA GLY A 49 1.83 3.32 13.94
C GLY A 49 0.58 4.21 13.94
N ALA A 50 0.60 5.30 13.19
CA ALA A 50 -0.56 6.19 13.02
C ALA A 50 -1.74 5.50 12.32
N SER A 51 -1.46 4.61 11.37
CA SER A 51 -2.48 3.82 10.68
C SER A 51 -3.16 2.85 11.63
N ILE A 52 -2.38 2.11 12.44
CA ILE A 52 -2.92 1.19 13.46
C ILE A 52 -3.79 1.95 14.47
N LEU A 53 -3.34 3.13 14.93
CA LEU A 53 -4.15 3.98 15.79
C LEU A 53 -5.46 4.40 15.15
N THR A 54 -5.41 4.81 13.89
CA THR A 54 -6.58 5.26 13.16
C THR A 54 -7.58 4.11 13.00
N ILE A 55 -7.09 2.90 12.68
CA ILE A 55 -7.89 1.68 12.62
C ILE A 55 -8.54 1.41 13.98
N GLY A 56 -7.75 1.38 15.06
CA GLY A 56 -8.28 1.12 16.40
C GLY A 56 -9.33 2.15 16.85
N PHE A 57 -9.12 3.42 16.50
CA PHE A 57 -10.10 4.49 16.73
C PHE A 57 -11.41 4.22 15.97
N PHE A 58 -11.35 3.94 14.68
CA PHE A 58 -12.54 3.67 13.87
C PHE A 58 -13.25 2.39 14.32
N GLU A 59 -12.52 1.32 14.64
CA GLU A 59 -13.11 0.07 15.16
C GLU A 59 -13.82 0.30 16.49
N THR A 60 -13.22 1.07 17.39
CA THR A 60 -13.82 1.42 18.69
C THR A 60 -15.12 2.21 18.50
N VAL A 61 -15.10 3.25 17.66
CA VAL A 61 -16.28 4.07 17.36
C VAL A 61 -17.37 3.23 16.69
N PHE A 62 -16.99 2.36 15.74
CA PHE A 62 -17.90 1.48 15.04
C PHE A 62 -18.54 0.46 15.99
N ALA A 63 -17.76 -0.17 16.86
CA ALA A 63 -18.25 -1.15 17.84
C ALA A 63 -19.27 -0.54 18.80
N ILE A 64 -19.03 0.70 19.27
CA ILE A 64 -19.96 1.42 20.15
C ILE A 64 -21.24 1.77 19.40
N THR A 65 -21.12 2.30 18.18
CA THR A 65 -22.27 2.77 17.38
C THR A 65 -23.15 1.60 16.91
N ALA A 66 -22.54 0.50 16.48
CA ALA A 66 -23.23 -0.68 15.96
C ALA A 66 -23.56 -1.72 17.05
N SER A 67 -23.25 -1.43 18.32
CA SER A 67 -23.41 -2.35 19.46
C SER A 67 -24.78 -3.03 19.57
N LYS A 68 -25.86 -2.32 19.20
CA LYS A 68 -27.24 -2.84 19.26
C LYS A 68 -27.61 -3.76 18.09
N SER A 69 -26.94 -3.64 16.94
CA SER A 69 -27.26 -4.37 15.71
C SER A 69 -26.26 -5.47 15.38
N MET A 70 -25.09 -5.48 16.04
CA MET A 70 -23.97 -6.36 15.70
C MET A 70 -23.81 -7.48 16.74
N LYS A 71 -23.91 -8.73 16.28
CA LYS A 71 -23.48 -9.89 17.09
C LYS A 71 -21.95 -9.88 17.17
N GLY A 72 -21.41 -9.91 18.40
CA GLY A 72 -19.96 -9.92 18.63
C GLY A 72 -19.30 -8.54 18.80
N TRP A 73 -20.07 -7.46 18.99
CA TRP A 73 -19.55 -6.10 19.16
C TRP A 73 -18.44 -5.96 20.22
N GLY A 74 -18.50 -6.76 21.29
CA GLY A 74 -17.50 -6.74 22.36
C GLY A 74 -16.12 -7.19 21.90
N TRP A 75 -16.03 -8.13 20.94
CA TRP A 75 -14.75 -8.54 20.35
C TRP A 75 -14.16 -7.44 19.47
N THR A 76 -14.99 -6.75 18.69
CA THR A 76 -14.56 -5.59 17.88
C THR A 76 -14.15 -4.40 18.76
N LEU A 77 -14.82 -4.21 19.90
CA LEU A 77 -14.39 -3.19 20.86
C LEU A 77 -13.03 -3.54 21.47
N ALA A 78 -12.82 -4.81 21.83
CA ALA A 78 -11.55 -5.28 22.38
C ALA A 78 -10.41 -5.17 21.36
N SER A 79 -10.63 -5.51 20.08
CA SER A 79 -9.63 -5.31 19.01
C SER A 79 -9.30 -3.83 18.82
N GLY A 80 -10.32 -2.98 18.73
CA GLY A 80 -10.12 -1.53 18.56
C GLY A 80 -9.33 -0.88 19.69
N LEU A 81 -9.63 -1.25 20.94
CA LEU A 81 -8.86 -0.78 22.10
C LEU A 81 -7.42 -1.29 22.11
N LEU A 82 -7.21 -2.56 21.75
CA LEU A 82 -5.88 -3.15 21.65
C LEU A 82 -5.05 -2.45 20.56
N ASP A 83 -5.65 -2.16 19.41
CA ASP A 83 -5.01 -1.41 18.32
C ASP A 83 -4.67 0.03 18.74
N ILE A 84 -5.53 0.69 19.54
CA ILE A 84 -5.19 2.02 20.10
C ILE A 84 -3.95 1.93 21.01
N VAL A 85 -3.88 0.92 21.87
CA VAL A 85 -2.74 0.75 22.78
C VAL A 85 -1.47 0.44 22.00
N ILE A 86 -1.53 -0.52 21.07
CA ILE A 86 -0.40 -0.91 20.23
C ILE A 86 0.05 0.26 19.36
N GLY A 87 -0.87 0.89 18.63
CA GLY A 87 -0.55 2.01 17.77
C GLY A 87 0.07 3.18 18.53
N SER A 88 -0.41 3.47 19.75
CA SER A 88 0.15 4.52 20.62
C SER A 88 1.59 4.17 20.99
N TYR A 89 1.83 2.92 21.40
CA TYR A 89 3.15 2.43 21.75
C TYR A 89 4.12 2.50 20.56
N LEU A 90 3.67 2.09 19.36
CA LEU A 90 4.45 2.14 18.13
C LEU A 90 4.80 3.57 17.69
N LEU A 91 3.94 4.55 17.98
CA LEU A 91 4.23 5.96 17.71
C LEU A 91 5.23 6.57 18.70
N VAL A 92 5.14 6.21 19.98
CA VAL A 92 6.09 6.68 21.00
C VAL A 92 7.46 6.07 20.81
N TYR A 93 7.53 4.81 20.34
CA TYR A 93 8.78 4.11 20.07
C TYR A 93 8.92 3.69 18.59
N PRO A 94 9.18 4.63 17.66
CA PRO A 94 9.31 4.32 16.23
C PRO A 94 10.40 3.30 15.90
N THR A 95 11.43 3.19 16.74
CA THR A 95 12.52 2.21 16.60
C THR A 95 12.01 0.77 16.76
N VAL A 96 11.03 0.55 17.63
CA VAL A 96 10.39 -0.77 17.80
C VAL A 96 9.57 -1.10 16.55
N THR A 97 8.82 -0.13 16.04
CA THR A 97 8.05 -0.28 14.80
C THR A 97 8.94 -0.59 13.60
N MET A 98 10.11 0.07 13.51
CA MET A 98 11.15 -0.23 12.50
C MET A 98 11.65 -1.68 12.60
N ALA A 99 11.73 -2.26 13.80
CA ALA A 99 12.11 -3.67 13.93
C ALA A 99 10.97 -4.61 13.51
N ILE A 100 9.71 -4.23 13.73
CA ILE A 100 8.53 -5.07 13.50
C ILE A 100 8.09 -5.09 12.03
N LEU A 101 8.22 -3.96 11.31
CA LEU A 101 7.76 -3.80 9.93
C LEU A 101 8.21 -4.91 8.96
N PRO A 102 9.49 -5.34 8.94
CA PRO A 102 9.94 -6.41 8.04
C PRO A 102 9.25 -7.73 8.36
N PHE A 103 8.99 -8.02 9.63
CA PHE A 103 8.28 -9.23 10.04
C PHE A 103 6.82 -9.19 9.60
N VAL A 104 6.14 -8.06 9.80
CA VAL A 104 4.77 -7.87 9.33
C VAL A 104 4.67 -8.11 7.83
N LEU A 105 5.60 -7.54 7.05
CA LEU A 105 5.64 -7.78 5.61
C LEU A 105 5.99 -9.21 5.24
N GLY A 106 6.94 -9.84 5.94
CA GLY A 106 7.31 -11.24 5.71
C GLY A 106 6.12 -12.18 5.93
N PHE A 107 5.42 -12.04 7.06
CA PHE A 107 4.21 -12.83 7.34
C PHE A 107 3.09 -12.55 6.34
N TRP A 108 2.89 -11.28 5.96
CA TRP A 108 1.90 -10.92 4.96
C TRP A 108 2.21 -11.53 3.58
N LEU A 109 3.49 -11.53 3.18
CA LEU A 109 3.94 -12.18 1.94
C LEU A 109 3.82 -13.70 2.00
N LEU A 110 4.05 -14.33 3.16
CA LEU A 110 3.79 -15.77 3.33
C LEU A 110 2.32 -16.08 3.09
N PHE A 111 1.40 -15.34 3.74
CA PHE A 111 -0.03 -15.53 3.52
C PHE A 111 -0.42 -15.33 2.05
N ARG A 112 0.17 -14.32 1.39
CA ARG A 112 -0.05 -14.07 -0.03
C ARG A 112 0.49 -15.18 -0.92
N GLY A 113 1.66 -15.71 -0.61
CA GLY A 113 2.29 -16.84 -1.31
C GLY A 113 1.44 -18.11 -1.20
N PHE A 114 1.01 -18.48 0.01
CA PHE A 114 0.12 -19.63 0.21
C PHE A 114 -1.23 -19.45 -0.50
N SER A 115 -1.81 -18.26 -0.44
CA SER A 115 -3.06 -17.96 -1.17
C SER A 115 -2.86 -18.07 -2.69
N ALA A 116 -1.71 -17.61 -3.21
CA ALA A 116 -1.38 -17.71 -4.63
C ALA A 116 -1.13 -19.15 -5.09
N ILE A 117 -0.62 -20.03 -4.22
CA ILE A 117 -0.55 -21.47 -4.50
C ILE A 117 -1.95 -22.05 -4.70
N GLY A 118 -2.89 -21.74 -3.80
CA GLY A 118 -4.29 -22.16 -3.93
C GLY A 118 -4.90 -21.69 -5.25
N PHE A 119 -4.76 -20.40 -5.55
CA PHE A 119 -5.23 -19.81 -6.81
C PHE A 119 -4.60 -20.46 -8.03
N SER A 120 -3.32 -20.84 -7.95
CA SER A 120 -2.69 -21.61 -9.01
C SER A 120 -3.47 -22.90 -9.18
N PHE A 121 -3.61 -23.75 -8.16
CA PHE A 121 -4.33 -25.02 -8.30
C PHE A 121 -5.77 -24.87 -8.88
N ASP A 122 -6.43 -23.76 -8.60
CA ASP A 122 -7.71 -23.42 -9.24
C ASP A 122 -7.55 -23.22 -10.76
N LEU A 123 -6.54 -22.47 -11.23
CA LEU A 123 -6.21 -22.32 -12.66
C LEU A 123 -5.94 -23.64 -13.36
N LYS A 124 -5.25 -24.57 -12.68
CA LYS A 124 -5.04 -25.93 -13.21
C LYS A 124 -6.37 -26.63 -13.48
N SER A 125 -7.32 -26.45 -12.55
CA SER A 125 -8.65 -27.08 -12.62
C SER A 125 -9.51 -26.47 -13.73
N TYR A 126 -9.28 -25.19 -14.08
CA TYR A 126 -9.93 -24.51 -15.22
C TYR A 126 -9.30 -24.83 -16.59
N GLY A 127 -8.19 -25.58 -16.65
CA GLY A 127 -7.55 -26.00 -17.89
C GLY A 127 -6.57 -24.97 -18.48
N ASP A 128 -6.16 -23.96 -17.72
CA ASP A 128 -5.16 -22.98 -18.18
C ASP A 128 -3.74 -23.59 -18.20
N LEU A 129 -3.08 -23.56 -19.37
CA LEU A 129 -1.71 -24.06 -19.55
C LEU A 129 -0.65 -23.26 -18.75
N ASN A 130 -0.96 -22.03 -18.35
CA ASN A 130 -0.03 -21.16 -17.62
C ASN A 130 0.06 -21.49 -16.12
N TRP A 131 -0.67 -22.49 -15.64
CA TRP A 131 -0.71 -22.87 -14.22
C TRP A 131 0.66 -23.03 -13.58
N GLY A 132 1.58 -23.74 -14.25
CA GLY A 132 2.90 -24.03 -13.72
C GLY A 132 3.73 -22.75 -13.49
N TRP A 133 3.52 -21.73 -14.33
CA TRP A 133 4.18 -20.44 -14.16
C TRP A 133 3.69 -19.70 -12.92
N PHE A 134 2.37 -19.69 -12.69
CA PHE A 134 1.79 -19.08 -11.48
C PHE A 134 2.22 -19.80 -10.20
N LEU A 135 2.31 -21.13 -10.23
CA LEU A 135 2.80 -21.91 -9.10
C LEU A 135 4.27 -21.60 -8.79
N LEU A 136 5.12 -21.51 -9.82
CA LEU A 136 6.53 -21.14 -9.65
C LEU A 136 6.66 -19.74 -9.04
N LEU A 137 5.89 -18.76 -9.53
CA LEU A 137 5.86 -17.41 -8.95
C LEU A 137 5.41 -17.43 -7.49
N ALA A 138 4.39 -18.23 -7.14
CA ALA A 138 3.90 -18.34 -5.77
C ALA A 138 4.96 -18.93 -4.82
N ILE A 139 5.68 -19.97 -5.26
CA ILE A 139 6.82 -20.52 -4.51
C ILE A 139 7.92 -19.46 -4.35
N GLY A 140 8.22 -18.70 -5.41
CA GLY A 140 9.16 -17.59 -5.36
C GLY A 140 8.80 -16.54 -4.30
N ILE A 141 7.50 -16.18 -4.19
CA ILE A 141 7.01 -15.26 -3.16
C ILE A 141 7.24 -15.83 -1.75
N ILE A 142 6.99 -17.11 -1.54
CA ILE A 142 7.21 -17.76 -0.23
C ILE A 142 8.69 -17.75 0.14
N ILE A 143 9.58 -18.12 -0.79
CA ILE A 143 11.03 -18.09 -0.56
C ILE A 143 11.48 -16.66 -0.21
N PHE A 144 10.99 -15.67 -0.96
CA PHE A 144 11.30 -14.27 -0.71
C PHE A 144 10.81 -13.81 0.68
N ALA A 145 9.62 -14.25 1.09
CA ALA A 145 9.07 -13.98 2.41
C ALA A 145 9.93 -14.60 3.53
N PHE A 146 10.34 -15.86 3.37
CA PHE A 146 11.26 -16.50 4.32
C PHE A 146 12.61 -15.78 4.41
N MET A 147 13.15 -15.30 3.28
CA MET A 147 14.38 -14.53 3.25
C MET A 147 14.26 -13.21 4.04
N ILE A 148 13.12 -12.52 3.95
CA ILE A 148 12.81 -11.33 4.75
C ILE A 148 12.76 -11.66 6.24
N LEU A 149 12.12 -12.76 6.62
CA LEU A 149 11.99 -13.17 8.02
C LEU A 149 13.32 -13.62 8.63
N ALA A 150 14.16 -14.30 7.85
CA ALA A 150 15.47 -14.77 8.30
C ALA A 150 16.49 -13.62 8.38
N VAL A 151 16.41 -12.65 7.46
CA VAL A 151 17.32 -11.50 7.40
C VAL A 151 16.49 -10.20 7.35
N PRO A 152 16.09 -9.64 8.50
CA PRO A 152 15.23 -8.44 8.54
C PRO A 152 15.82 -7.24 7.79
N ALA A 153 17.15 -7.11 7.74
CA ALA A 153 17.84 -6.08 6.97
C ALA A 153 17.48 -6.12 5.47
N PHE A 154 17.25 -7.31 4.92
CA PHE A 154 16.78 -7.48 3.55
C PHE A 154 15.35 -6.95 3.39
N GLY A 155 14.48 -7.19 4.37
CA GLY A 155 13.13 -6.62 4.41
C GLY A 155 13.12 -5.10 4.48
N VAL A 156 13.99 -4.49 5.28
CA VAL A 156 14.14 -3.01 5.33
C VAL A 156 14.54 -2.46 3.96
N ALA A 157 15.57 -3.04 3.33
CA ALA A 157 16.01 -2.64 2.00
C ALA A 157 14.88 -2.77 0.97
N ASN A 158 14.13 -3.88 1.02
CA ASN A 158 12.99 -4.11 0.15
C ASN A 158 11.89 -3.06 0.32
N ILE A 159 11.52 -2.72 1.57
CA ILE A 159 10.53 -1.68 1.87
C ILE A 159 10.93 -0.36 1.23
N ILE A 160 12.17 0.07 1.45
CA ILE A 160 12.67 1.35 0.97
C ILE A 160 12.74 1.36 -0.56
N ALA A 161 13.27 0.28 -1.16
CA ALA A 161 13.43 0.16 -2.59
C ALA A 161 12.09 0.20 -3.33
N TRP A 162 11.14 -0.67 -2.95
CA TRP A 162 9.84 -0.72 -3.62
C TRP A 162 9.00 0.52 -3.35
N THR A 163 9.06 1.09 -2.15
CA THR A 163 8.34 2.34 -1.85
C THR A 163 8.91 3.51 -2.65
N GLY A 164 10.23 3.69 -2.67
CA GLY A 164 10.90 4.73 -3.42
C GLY A 164 10.64 4.61 -4.92
N LEU A 165 10.80 3.39 -5.48
CA LEU A 165 10.46 3.12 -6.87
C LEU A 165 8.99 3.41 -7.17
N SER A 166 8.07 2.98 -6.31
CA SER A 166 6.63 3.23 -6.50
C SER A 166 6.32 4.73 -6.57
N PHE A 167 6.94 5.55 -5.71
CA PHE A 167 6.75 7.00 -5.74
C PHE A 167 7.33 7.64 -7.00
N ILE A 168 8.51 7.20 -7.45
CA ILE A 168 9.10 7.69 -8.70
C ILE A 168 8.22 7.31 -9.89
N PHE A 169 7.83 6.04 -10.01
CA PHE A 169 6.98 5.57 -11.10
C PHE A 169 5.61 6.27 -11.10
N ALA A 170 4.96 6.38 -9.94
CA ALA A 170 3.69 7.09 -9.82
C ALA A 170 3.83 8.58 -10.17
N GLY A 171 4.93 9.22 -9.75
CA GLY A 171 5.20 10.62 -10.07
C GLY A 171 5.42 10.84 -11.57
N VAL A 172 6.29 10.04 -12.19
CA VAL A 172 6.57 10.08 -13.63
C VAL A 172 5.30 9.81 -14.43
N PHE A 173 4.52 8.80 -14.06
CA PHE A 173 3.24 8.50 -14.70
C PHE A 173 2.27 9.68 -14.68
N ARG A 174 2.13 10.35 -13.52
CA ARG A 174 1.28 11.55 -13.39
C ARG A 174 1.79 12.73 -14.21
N ILE A 175 3.11 12.92 -14.31
CA ILE A 175 3.71 13.96 -15.16
C ILE A 175 3.35 13.70 -16.63
N ILE A 176 3.50 12.46 -17.11
CA ILE A 176 3.15 12.06 -18.48
C ILE A 176 1.65 12.29 -18.75
N LEU A 177 0.78 11.91 -17.81
CA LEU A 177 -0.66 12.15 -17.92
C LEU A 177 -0.99 13.66 -17.96
N ALA A 178 -0.31 14.47 -17.15
CA ALA A 178 -0.55 15.91 -17.14
C ALA A 178 -0.19 16.57 -18.47
N PHE A 179 0.92 16.17 -19.09
CA PHE A 179 1.29 16.66 -20.42
C PHE A 179 0.34 16.16 -21.50
N SER A 180 -0.12 14.90 -21.41
CA SER A 180 -1.17 14.39 -22.28
C SER A 180 -2.43 15.25 -22.15
N LEU A 181 -2.95 15.49 -20.95
CA LEU A 181 -4.16 16.33 -20.76
C LEU A 181 -3.97 17.77 -21.24
N LYS A 182 -2.77 18.35 -21.07
CA LYS A 182 -2.45 19.68 -21.60
C LYS A 182 -2.55 19.74 -23.12
N LYS A 183 -2.08 18.70 -23.82
CA LYS A 183 -2.15 18.62 -25.29
C LYS A 183 -3.60 18.55 -25.78
N TRP A 184 -4.45 17.80 -25.09
CA TRP A 184 -5.87 17.70 -25.44
C TRP A 184 -6.62 19.00 -25.14
N LYS A 185 -6.20 19.76 -24.12
CA LYS A 185 -6.68 21.13 -23.90
C LYS A 185 -6.44 22.01 -25.12
N SER A 186 -5.26 21.94 -25.71
CA SER A 186 -4.89 22.78 -26.86
C SER A 186 -5.54 22.33 -28.18
N GLU A 187 -6.02 21.08 -28.28
CA GLU A 187 -6.72 20.59 -29.47
C GLU A 187 -8.24 20.82 -29.40
N ILE A 188 -8.81 20.95 -28.20
CA ILE A 188 -10.26 21.13 -27.97
C ILE A 188 -10.64 22.60 -27.71
N ALA A 189 -9.69 23.43 -27.26
CA ALA A 189 -9.89 24.87 -27.05
C ALA A 189 -9.79 25.66 -28.36
#